data_AF-A0A2P8DPZ9-F1
#
_entry.id   AF-A0A2P8DPZ9-F1
#
_cell.length_a   1.000
_cell.length_b   1.000
_cell.length_c   1.000
_cell.angle_alpha   90.00
_cell.angle_beta   90.00
_cell.angle_gamma   90.00
#
_symmetry.space_group_name_H-M   'P 1'
#
loop_
_entity.id
_entity.type
_entity.pdbx_description
1 polymer ?
#
loop_
_entity_poly.entity_id
_entity_poly.type
_entity_poly.pdbx_seq_one_letter_code
_entity_poly.pdbx_strand_id
1 'polypeptide(L)'
;MADLALDTQELVALHKTGNPPANGNNNFITSTTAQEFLGVRNAGTGRLRYWIPSELRPKSMSSLTGKEWRIFIQQHANWRPWNASRRLDKIGLYFGQDYPAVEEIGHRAIAKMVNDGESWLLGACAEIAGTRFSRITRSRMEYLEENEILCRPLTYHSAEASLSIFHAFTNKYAIKSNYRNSLNDILILSVARHWSMSLLTRDQLLAKFSVEYLGTSVNSIQESTTIGFGKPISPGVKMRESKGYVNRHWNITGRRVNYHS
;
A
#
# COMPACT_ATOMS: atom_id res chain seq x y z
N MET A 1 -6.31 22.53 -4.09
CA MET A 1 -6.82 21.49 -3.17
C MET A 1 -5.65 20.63 -2.70
N ALA A 2 -5.78 19.86 -1.63
CA ALA A 2 -4.72 18.92 -1.26
C ALA A 2 -4.78 17.68 -2.17
N ASP A 3 -3.66 16.98 -2.32
CA ASP A 3 -3.65 15.64 -2.90
C ASP A 3 -4.45 14.68 -2.01
N LEU A 4 -5.20 13.76 -2.61
CA LEU A 4 -6.13 12.88 -1.91
C LEU A 4 -5.73 11.42 -2.09
N ALA A 5 -5.45 10.73 -0.98
CA ALA A 5 -5.25 9.30 -0.93
C ALA A 5 -6.56 8.59 -0.57
N LEU A 6 -6.92 7.55 -1.33
CA LEU A 6 -8.09 6.71 -1.07
C LEU A 6 -7.65 5.44 -0.30
N ASP A 7 -8.35 5.12 0.77
CA ASP A 7 -8.20 3.80 1.41
C ASP A 7 -8.84 2.68 0.55
N THR A 8 -8.67 1.43 0.99
CA THR A 8 -9.17 0.27 0.26
C THR A 8 -10.70 0.21 0.20
N GLN A 9 -11.39 0.58 1.29
CA GLN A 9 -12.85 0.49 1.35
C GLN A 9 -13.51 1.52 0.43
N GLU A 10 -12.97 2.74 0.43
CA GLU A 10 -13.42 3.82 -0.44
C GLU A 10 -13.17 3.49 -1.91
N LEU A 11 -11.96 3.01 -2.25
CA LEU A 11 -11.63 2.62 -3.61
C LEU A 11 -12.53 1.47 -4.12
N VAL A 12 -12.83 0.48 -3.27
CA VAL A 12 -13.76 -0.61 -3.61
C VAL A 12 -15.18 -0.09 -3.80
N ALA A 13 -15.63 0.87 -3.00
CA ALA A 13 -16.96 1.45 -3.13
C ALA A 13 -17.10 2.21 -4.46
N LEU A 14 -16.13 3.04 -4.81
CA LEU A 14 -16.11 3.81 -6.06
C LEU A 14 -16.02 2.90 -7.30
N HIS A 15 -15.15 1.87 -7.27
CA HIS A 15 -15.05 0.89 -8.35
C HIS A 15 -16.38 0.16 -8.61
N LYS A 16 -17.11 -0.19 -7.54
CA LYS A 16 -18.41 -0.88 -7.67
C LYS A 16 -19.48 -0.01 -8.31
N THR A 17 -19.48 1.29 -8.05
CA THR A 17 -20.46 2.22 -8.62
C THR A 17 -20.02 2.77 -9.98
N GLY A 18 -18.74 2.64 -10.33
CA GLY A 18 -18.16 3.26 -11.52
C GLY A 18 -17.99 4.78 -11.38
N ASN A 19 -18.14 5.33 -10.17
CA ASN A 19 -18.00 6.76 -9.94
C ASN A 19 -16.51 7.15 -9.90
N PRO A 20 -16.15 8.34 -10.39
CA PRO A 20 -14.82 8.88 -10.17
C PRO A 20 -14.62 9.25 -8.68
N PRO A 21 -13.38 9.24 -8.19
CA PRO A 21 -13.07 9.76 -6.86
C PRO A 21 -13.41 11.25 -6.74
N ALA A 22 -13.60 11.70 -5.50
CA ALA A 22 -13.86 13.11 -5.21
C ALA A 22 -12.72 14.02 -5.71
N ASN A 23 -13.04 15.28 -6.01
CA ASN A 23 -12.08 16.25 -6.56
C ASN A 23 -10.97 16.62 -5.56
N GLY A 24 -9.89 15.83 -5.51
CA GLY A 24 -8.57 16.25 -5.04
C GLY A 24 -7.80 17.02 -6.12
N ASN A 25 -6.62 17.56 -5.79
CA ASN A 25 -5.71 18.07 -6.85
C ASN A 25 -5.26 16.94 -7.76
N ASN A 26 -4.84 15.83 -7.13
CA ASN A 26 -4.58 14.54 -7.75
C ASN A 26 -5.13 13.45 -6.82
N ASN A 27 -5.53 12.32 -7.41
CA ASN A 27 -6.02 11.17 -6.67
C ASN A 27 -4.94 10.09 -6.59
N PHE A 28 -4.73 9.58 -5.38
CA PHE A 28 -3.72 8.59 -5.09
C PHE A 28 -4.31 7.39 -4.35
N ILE A 29 -3.62 6.28 -4.43
CA ILE A 29 -3.74 5.14 -3.52
C ILE A 29 -2.36 4.81 -2.98
N THR A 30 -2.29 4.16 -1.83
CA THR A 30 -1.02 3.60 -1.36
C THR A 30 -0.78 2.25 -2.03
N SER A 31 0.48 1.81 -2.12
CA SER A 31 0.78 0.45 -2.60
C SER A 31 0.17 -0.66 -1.72
N THR A 32 -0.10 -0.40 -0.43
CA THR A 32 -0.84 -1.31 0.43
C THR A 32 -2.29 -1.42 -0.05
N THR A 33 -2.95 -0.27 -0.27
CA THR A 33 -4.28 -0.19 -0.89
C THR A 33 -4.30 -0.92 -2.24
N ALA A 34 -3.31 -0.69 -3.09
CA ALA A 34 -3.19 -1.33 -4.39
C ALA A 34 -3.08 -2.85 -4.28
N GLN A 35 -2.26 -3.37 -3.34
CA GLN A 35 -2.12 -4.82 -3.16
C GLN A 35 -3.42 -5.48 -2.68
N GLU A 36 -4.17 -4.83 -1.81
CA GLU A 36 -5.48 -5.31 -1.35
C GLU A 36 -6.52 -5.25 -2.47
N PHE A 37 -6.63 -4.10 -3.12
CA PHE A 37 -7.58 -3.86 -4.20
C PHE A 37 -7.32 -4.78 -5.40
N LEU A 38 -6.08 -4.97 -5.81
CA LEU A 38 -5.74 -5.82 -6.96
C LEU A 38 -5.66 -7.31 -6.59
N GLY A 39 -5.75 -7.65 -5.30
CA GLY A 39 -5.73 -9.03 -4.81
C GLY A 39 -4.36 -9.69 -4.95
N VAL A 40 -3.29 -8.90 -4.90
CA VAL A 40 -1.89 -9.34 -5.06
C VAL A 40 -1.54 -10.42 -4.05
N ARG A 41 -2.07 -10.35 -2.83
CA ARG A 41 -1.82 -11.30 -1.75
C ARG A 41 -3.02 -12.19 -1.46
N ASN A 42 -2.74 -13.37 -0.95
CA ASN A 42 -3.75 -14.22 -0.34
C ASN A 42 -3.99 -13.74 1.10
N ALA A 43 -5.24 -13.42 1.45
CA ALA A 43 -5.61 -12.86 2.75
C ALA A 43 -5.26 -13.78 3.94
N GLY A 44 -5.30 -15.11 3.75
CA GLY A 44 -5.03 -16.07 4.83
C GLY A 44 -3.54 -16.36 5.04
N THR A 45 -2.72 -16.25 3.98
CA THR A 45 -1.29 -16.63 4.06
C THR A 45 -0.33 -15.44 3.96
N GLY A 46 -0.81 -14.28 3.53
CA GLY A 46 0.02 -13.10 3.24
C GLY A 46 0.96 -13.26 2.03
N ARG A 47 1.00 -14.45 1.41
CA ARG A 47 1.84 -14.77 0.25
C ARG A 47 1.28 -14.14 -1.01
N LEU A 48 2.17 -13.86 -1.96
CA LEU A 48 1.79 -13.44 -3.32
C LEU A 48 0.89 -14.50 -3.97
N ARG A 49 -0.24 -14.06 -4.48
CA ARG A 49 -1.20 -14.87 -5.24
C ARG A 49 -0.76 -15.03 -6.69
N TYR A 50 -0.07 -14.03 -7.22
CA TYR A 50 0.52 -14.04 -8.55
C TYR A 50 1.83 -13.24 -8.54
N TRP A 51 2.69 -13.50 -9.52
CA TRP A 51 3.96 -12.82 -9.67
C TRP A 51 3.77 -11.40 -10.19
N ILE A 52 4.52 -10.44 -9.65
CA ILE A 52 4.58 -9.06 -10.14
C ILE A 52 5.97 -8.86 -10.74
N PRO A 53 6.10 -8.35 -11.97
CA PRO A 53 7.40 -8.05 -12.53
C PRO A 53 8.06 -6.85 -11.83
N SER A 54 9.23 -7.11 -11.22
CA SER A 54 10.05 -6.14 -10.48
C SER A 54 10.43 -4.90 -11.29
N GLU A 55 10.78 -3.79 -10.64
CA GLU A 55 11.42 -2.62 -11.25
C GLU A 55 12.90 -2.84 -11.60
N LEU A 56 13.56 -3.82 -10.98
CA LEU A 56 14.96 -4.19 -11.25
C LEU A 56 15.12 -4.91 -12.61
N ARG A 57 14.25 -4.58 -13.58
CA ARG A 57 14.25 -5.18 -14.91
C ARG A 57 15.53 -4.78 -15.63
N PRO A 58 16.15 -5.71 -16.38
CA PRO A 58 17.01 -5.32 -17.49
C PRO A 58 16.20 -4.44 -18.46
N LYS A 59 16.82 -3.39 -19.04
CA LYS A 59 16.22 -2.53 -20.07
C LYS A 59 15.61 -3.29 -21.26
N SER A 60 15.97 -4.56 -21.45
CA SER A 60 15.46 -5.44 -22.49
C SER A 60 14.02 -5.93 -22.27
N MET A 61 13.41 -5.78 -21.09
CA MET A 61 12.03 -6.20 -20.86
C MET A 61 10.99 -5.19 -21.36
N SER A 62 11.30 -3.89 -21.33
CA SER A 62 10.43 -2.84 -21.89
C SER A 62 10.31 -2.91 -23.41
N SER A 63 11.18 -3.66 -24.08
CA SER A 63 11.15 -3.92 -25.52
C SER A 63 10.47 -5.23 -25.90
N LEU A 64 9.95 -6.00 -24.94
CA LEU A 64 9.26 -7.26 -25.23
C LEU A 64 7.89 -7.00 -25.83
N THR A 65 7.58 -7.72 -26.90
CA THR A 65 6.25 -7.82 -27.48
C THR A 65 5.28 -8.51 -26.51
N GLY A 66 3.98 -8.32 -26.72
CA GLY A 66 2.95 -8.99 -25.90
C GLY A 66 3.04 -10.52 -25.92
N LYS A 67 3.54 -11.12 -27.01
CA LYS A 67 3.75 -12.58 -27.10
C LYS A 67 4.92 -13.03 -26.23
N GLU A 68 6.03 -12.29 -26.24
CA GLU A 68 7.19 -12.59 -25.42
C GLU A 68 6.88 -12.43 -23.93
N TRP A 69 6.06 -11.42 -23.58
CA TRP A 69 5.55 -11.28 -22.22
C TRP A 69 4.70 -12.46 -21.77
N ARG A 70 3.81 -12.99 -22.62
CA ARG A 70 3.02 -14.20 -22.26
C ARG A 70 3.92 -15.41 -22.01
N ILE A 71 4.93 -15.63 -22.86
CA ILE A 71 5.91 -16.70 -22.66
C ILE A 71 6.65 -16.50 -21.33
N PHE A 72 7.09 -15.28 -21.06
CA PHE A 72 7.78 -14.94 -19.82
C PHE A 72 6.90 -15.16 -18.58
N ILE A 73 5.65 -14.70 -18.62
CA ILE A 73 4.67 -14.90 -17.55
C ILE A 73 4.44 -16.39 -17.32
N GLN A 74 4.31 -17.21 -18.38
CA GLN A 74 4.17 -18.67 -18.23
C GLN A 74 5.40 -19.31 -17.59
N GLN A 75 6.60 -18.89 -17.96
CA GLN A 75 7.84 -19.37 -17.33
C GLN A 75 7.90 -19.01 -15.84
N HIS A 76 7.44 -17.80 -15.50
CA HIS A 76 7.41 -17.29 -14.14
C HIS A 76 6.21 -17.76 -13.32
N ALA A 77 5.13 -18.22 -13.95
CA ALA A 77 3.97 -18.79 -13.29
C ALA A 77 4.35 -20.08 -12.54
N ASN A 78 5.29 -20.84 -13.09
CA ASN A 78 5.83 -22.04 -12.44
C ASN A 78 6.86 -21.73 -11.35
N TRP A 79 7.19 -20.46 -11.11
CA TRP A 79 8.09 -20.11 -10.02
C TRP A 79 7.38 -20.29 -8.70
N ARG A 80 8.00 -21.07 -7.82
CA ARG A 80 7.56 -21.14 -6.43
C ARG A 80 7.55 -19.72 -5.83
N PRO A 81 6.61 -19.40 -4.92
CA PRO A 81 6.42 -18.03 -4.41
C PRO A 81 7.69 -17.34 -3.87
N TRP A 82 8.67 -18.11 -3.37
CA TRP A 82 9.95 -17.56 -2.93
C TRP A 82 10.82 -17.03 -4.10
N ASN A 83 10.77 -17.65 -5.28
CA ASN A 83 11.54 -17.21 -6.45
C ASN A 83 10.92 -15.95 -7.05
N ALA A 84 9.58 -15.88 -7.05
CA ALA A 84 8.84 -14.69 -7.45
C ALA A 84 9.17 -13.47 -6.58
N SER A 85 9.35 -13.65 -5.26
CA SER A 85 9.62 -12.55 -4.33
C SER A 85 11.09 -12.11 -4.25
N ARG A 86 12.05 -12.97 -4.62
CA ARG A 86 13.51 -12.66 -4.54
C ARG A 86 13.94 -11.42 -5.32
N ARG A 87 13.22 -11.07 -6.38
CA ARG A 87 13.55 -9.94 -7.25
C ARG A 87 12.77 -8.68 -6.91
N LEU A 88 11.82 -8.74 -5.98
CA LEU A 88 10.99 -7.62 -5.59
C LEU A 88 11.63 -6.79 -4.48
N ASP A 89 11.21 -5.54 -4.36
CA ASP A 89 11.49 -4.72 -3.20
C ASP A 89 10.87 -5.34 -1.94
N LYS A 90 11.57 -5.24 -0.81
CA LYS A 90 11.21 -5.89 0.45
C LYS A 90 11.43 -4.98 1.64
N ILE A 91 10.49 -5.00 2.58
CA ILE A 91 10.54 -4.36 3.88
C ILE A 91 10.06 -5.39 4.92
N GLY A 92 10.93 -5.80 5.84
CA GLY A 92 10.56 -6.67 6.95
C GLY A 92 10.19 -5.84 8.17
N LEU A 93 9.03 -6.09 8.76
CA LEU A 93 8.55 -5.51 10.01
C LEU A 93 8.58 -6.58 11.10
N TYR A 94 9.33 -6.34 12.17
CA TYR A 94 9.43 -7.26 13.30
C TYR A 94 8.88 -6.59 14.55
N PHE A 95 8.11 -7.35 15.33
CA PHE A 95 7.36 -6.86 16.48
C PHE A 95 7.76 -7.58 17.78
N GLY A 96 9.00 -8.10 17.84
CA GLY A 96 9.45 -8.93 18.95
C GLY A 96 8.57 -10.17 19.14
N GLN A 97 7.94 -10.28 20.32
CA GLN A 97 6.99 -11.35 20.66
C GLN A 97 5.53 -10.88 20.63
N ASP A 98 5.29 -9.60 20.35
CA ASP A 98 3.94 -9.01 20.44
C ASP A 98 3.08 -9.45 19.26
N TYR A 99 3.67 -9.54 18.06
CA TYR A 99 3.00 -9.95 16.84
C TYR A 99 3.94 -10.74 15.91
N PRO A 100 3.39 -11.62 15.04
CA PRO A 100 4.19 -12.26 14.00
C PRO A 100 4.85 -11.23 13.07
N ALA A 101 6.11 -11.48 12.71
CA ALA A 101 6.84 -10.65 11.76
C ALA A 101 6.15 -10.67 10.38
N VAL A 102 6.23 -9.55 9.67
CA VAL A 102 5.61 -9.38 8.35
C VAL A 102 6.64 -8.95 7.31
N GLU A 103 6.63 -9.61 6.16
CA GLU A 103 7.39 -9.18 4.98
C GLU A 103 6.47 -8.46 4.00
N GLU A 104 6.68 -7.16 3.88
CA GLU A 104 6.14 -6.31 2.82
C GLU A 104 7.02 -6.45 1.57
N ILE A 105 6.39 -6.70 0.43
CA ILE A 105 7.05 -7.16 -0.80
C ILE A 105 6.35 -6.51 -1.98
N GLY A 106 7.12 -6.01 -2.95
CA GLY A 106 6.61 -5.57 -4.24
C GLY A 106 5.84 -4.26 -4.21
N HIS A 107 6.04 -3.41 -3.19
CA HIS A 107 5.33 -2.14 -3.05
C HIS A 107 5.74 -1.12 -4.11
N ARG A 108 7.01 -1.14 -4.52
CA ARG A 108 7.48 -0.33 -5.65
C ARG A 108 7.02 -0.89 -6.97
N ALA A 109 7.22 -2.20 -7.16
CA ALA A 109 6.82 -2.87 -8.39
C ALA A 109 5.32 -2.66 -8.70
N ILE A 110 4.43 -2.80 -7.70
CA ILE A 110 3.01 -2.54 -7.90
C ILE A 110 2.72 -1.05 -8.14
N ALA A 111 3.39 -0.14 -7.43
CA ALA A 111 3.19 1.29 -7.63
C ALA A 111 3.60 1.73 -9.03
N LYS A 112 4.73 1.21 -9.54
CA LYS A 112 5.16 1.44 -10.92
C LYS A 112 4.16 0.90 -11.92
N MET A 113 3.69 -0.34 -11.76
CA MET A 113 2.69 -0.90 -12.68
C MET A 113 1.39 -0.08 -12.71
N VAL A 114 0.97 0.45 -11.55
CA VAL A 114 -0.19 1.34 -11.50
C VAL A 114 0.10 2.65 -12.24
N ASN A 115 1.22 3.30 -11.93
CA ASN A 115 1.56 4.61 -12.49
C ASN A 115 1.87 4.57 -13.99
N ASP A 116 2.38 3.45 -14.50
CA ASP A 116 2.67 3.26 -15.92
C ASP A 116 1.42 2.85 -16.73
N GLY A 117 0.26 2.59 -16.10
CA GLY A 117 -0.95 2.15 -16.81
C GLY A 117 -0.85 0.73 -17.37
N GLU A 118 -0.12 -0.18 -16.71
CA GLU A 118 0.17 -1.52 -17.24
C GLU A 118 -0.96 -2.54 -16.96
N SER A 119 -2.21 -2.13 -17.22
CA SER A 119 -3.45 -2.88 -16.95
C SER A 119 -3.47 -4.25 -17.64
N TRP A 120 -3.03 -4.30 -18.90
CA TRP A 120 -2.93 -5.55 -19.65
C TRP A 120 -1.93 -6.53 -19.03
N LEU A 121 -0.75 -6.02 -18.58
CA LEU A 121 0.34 -6.84 -18.08
C LEU A 121 -0.01 -7.42 -16.71
N LEU A 122 -0.62 -6.61 -15.85
CA LEU A 122 -1.09 -7.07 -14.54
C LEU A 122 -2.18 -8.14 -14.68
N GLY A 123 -3.13 -7.93 -15.59
CA GLY A 123 -4.16 -8.92 -15.93
C GLY A 123 -3.55 -10.26 -16.37
N ALA A 124 -2.55 -10.22 -17.26
CA ALA A 124 -1.85 -11.41 -17.72
C ALA A 124 -1.10 -12.12 -16.57
N CYS A 125 -0.44 -11.38 -15.68
CA CYS A 125 0.21 -11.95 -14.50
C CYS A 125 -0.79 -12.65 -13.57
N ALA A 126 -1.99 -12.08 -13.42
CA ALA A 126 -3.06 -12.59 -12.58
C ALA A 126 -3.76 -13.85 -13.15
N GLU A 127 -3.53 -14.24 -14.41
CA GLU A 127 -4.13 -15.44 -15.02
C GLU A 127 -3.80 -16.73 -14.28
N ILE A 128 -2.63 -16.82 -13.64
CA ILE A 128 -2.24 -17.98 -12.83
C ILE A 128 -3.21 -18.23 -11.67
N ALA A 129 -3.87 -17.18 -11.18
CA ALA A 129 -4.88 -17.27 -10.13
C ALA A 129 -6.29 -17.54 -10.68
N GLY A 130 -6.41 -17.75 -11.99
CA GLY A 130 -7.63 -18.10 -12.71
C GLY A 130 -8.16 -16.96 -13.59
N THR A 131 -8.76 -17.30 -14.73
CA THR A 131 -9.28 -16.34 -15.72
C THR A 131 -10.29 -15.35 -15.13
N ARG A 132 -11.17 -15.81 -14.23
CA ARG A 132 -12.12 -14.94 -13.54
C ARG A 132 -11.40 -13.89 -12.69
N PHE A 133 -10.35 -14.30 -11.99
CA PHE A 133 -9.56 -13.40 -11.14
C PHE A 133 -8.79 -12.41 -12.00
N SER A 134 -8.12 -12.87 -13.06
CA SER A 134 -7.46 -12.00 -14.04
C SER A 134 -8.38 -10.91 -14.60
N ARG A 135 -9.61 -11.27 -14.99
CA ARG A 135 -10.61 -10.30 -15.49
C ARG A 135 -10.96 -9.24 -14.43
N ILE A 136 -11.10 -9.64 -13.18
CA ILE A 136 -11.38 -8.71 -12.06
C ILE A 136 -10.18 -7.79 -11.83
N THR A 137 -8.96 -8.34 -11.78
CA THR A 137 -7.73 -7.55 -11.60
C THR A 137 -7.52 -6.56 -12.73
N ARG A 138 -7.76 -6.97 -13.98
CA ARG A 138 -7.72 -6.07 -15.14
C ARG A 138 -8.76 -4.95 -15.01
N SER A 139 -10.03 -5.28 -14.77
CA SER A 139 -11.10 -4.27 -14.62
C SER A 139 -10.82 -3.26 -13.50
N ARG A 140 -10.21 -3.71 -12.40
CA ARG A 140 -9.79 -2.83 -11.31
C ARG A 140 -8.63 -1.91 -11.71
N MET A 141 -7.68 -2.42 -12.49
CA MET A 141 -6.54 -1.64 -12.96
C MET A 141 -6.93 -0.65 -14.05
N GLU A 142 -7.83 -1.04 -14.97
CA GLU A 142 -8.47 -0.14 -15.94
C GLU A 142 -9.20 1.00 -15.22
N TYR A 143 -9.94 0.71 -14.15
CA TYR A 143 -10.57 1.76 -13.34
C TYR A 143 -9.56 2.76 -12.75
N LEU A 144 -8.39 2.30 -12.27
CA LEU A 144 -7.35 3.21 -11.78
C LEU A 144 -6.80 4.10 -12.91
N GLU A 145 -6.58 3.51 -14.08
CA GLU A 145 -6.08 4.18 -15.27
C GLU A 145 -7.06 5.23 -15.81
N GLU A 146 -8.33 4.85 -16.00
CA GLU A 146 -9.41 5.73 -16.49
C GLU A 146 -9.68 6.93 -15.57
N ASN A 147 -9.41 6.79 -14.27
CA ASN A 147 -9.61 7.85 -13.27
C ASN A 147 -8.30 8.54 -12.85
N GLU A 148 -7.20 8.29 -13.58
CA GLU A 148 -5.88 8.88 -13.32
C GLU A 148 -5.42 8.72 -11.85
N ILE A 149 -5.75 7.59 -11.23
CA ILE A 149 -5.41 7.29 -9.83
C ILE A 149 -3.99 6.75 -9.76
N LEU A 150 -3.09 7.56 -9.21
CA LEU A 150 -1.68 7.21 -9.05
C LEU A 150 -1.43 6.41 -7.77
N CYS A 151 -0.31 5.70 -7.70
CA CYS A 151 0.08 4.88 -6.57
C CYS A 151 1.39 5.37 -5.93
N ARG A 152 1.36 5.55 -4.59
CA ARG A 152 2.55 5.86 -3.79
C ARG A 152 3.07 4.60 -3.09
N PRO A 153 4.36 4.25 -3.25
CA PRO A 153 4.92 3.05 -2.65
C PRO A 153 5.10 3.20 -1.13
N LEU A 154 4.96 2.08 -0.42
CA LEU A 154 5.47 1.94 0.93
C LEU A 154 7.00 2.02 0.86
N THR A 155 7.58 2.98 1.55
CA THR A 155 9.03 3.18 1.62
C THR A 155 9.54 2.73 2.98
N TYR A 156 10.87 2.58 3.11
CA TYR A 156 11.46 2.33 4.42
C TYR A 156 11.06 3.41 5.43
N HIS A 157 11.03 4.69 5.03
CA HIS A 157 10.71 5.80 5.94
C HIS A 157 9.25 5.78 6.41
N SER A 158 8.29 5.55 5.50
CA SER A 158 6.88 5.44 5.90
C SER A 158 6.61 4.16 6.67
N ALA A 159 7.30 3.06 6.37
CA ALA A 159 7.22 1.83 7.16
C ALA A 159 7.82 2.00 8.57
N GLU A 160 8.96 2.67 8.71
CA GLU A 160 9.57 2.96 10.01
C GLU A 160 8.66 3.86 10.87
N ALA A 161 8.12 4.93 10.27
CA ALA A 161 7.14 5.78 10.94
C ALA A 161 5.89 4.99 11.38
N SER A 162 5.45 4.03 10.57
CA SER A 162 4.26 3.21 10.86
C SER A 162 4.41 2.36 12.12
N LEU A 163 5.63 1.92 12.48
CA LEU A 163 5.85 1.12 13.71
C LEU A 163 5.48 1.92 14.95
N SER A 164 5.87 3.20 15.02
CA SER A 164 5.54 4.07 16.15
C SER A 164 4.03 4.35 16.24
N ILE A 165 3.38 4.51 15.08
CA ILE A 165 1.95 4.76 14.98
C ILE A 165 1.17 3.48 15.38
N PHE A 166 1.60 2.32 14.88
CA PHE A 166 0.97 1.03 15.15
C PHE A 166 1.08 0.71 16.64
N HIS A 167 2.25 0.88 17.25
CA HIS A 167 2.44 0.67 18.68
C HIS A 167 1.47 1.52 19.51
N ALA A 168 1.35 2.81 19.22
CA ALA A 168 0.41 3.69 19.90
C ALA A 168 -1.05 3.27 19.69
N PHE A 169 -1.41 2.82 18.49
CA PHE A 169 -2.72 2.28 18.19
C PHE A 169 -3.02 1.04 19.05
N THR A 170 -2.07 0.09 19.11
CA THR A 170 -2.22 -1.18 19.84
C THR A 170 -2.32 -0.99 21.36
N ASN A 171 -1.68 0.05 21.91
CA ASN A 171 -1.76 0.38 23.33
C ASN A 171 -3.10 1.01 23.73
N LYS A 172 -3.81 1.58 22.75
CA LYS A 172 -5.06 2.28 22.98
C LYS A 172 -6.29 1.44 22.64
N TYR A 173 -6.19 0.62 21.60
CA TYR A 173 -7.30 -0.17 21.09
C TYR A 173 -6.94 -1.65 21.07
N ALA A 174 -7.88 -2.47 21.53
CA ALA A 174 -7.75 -3.92 21.41
C ALA A 174 -7.78 -4.32 19.93
N ILE A 175 -6.69 -4.89 19.45
CA ILE A 175 -6.64 -5.45 18.10
C ILE A 175 -7.32 -6.81 18.10
N LYS A 176 -8.25 -7.00 17.15
CA LYS A 176 -8.89 -8.30 16.91
C LYS A 176 -7.83 -9.34 16.50
N SER A 177 -8.20 -10.62 16.47
CA SER A 177 -7.32 -11.73 16.06
C SER A 177 -6.58 -11.51 14.72
N ASN A 178 -7.11 -10.67 13.84
CA ASN A 178 -6.47 -10.27 12.58
C ASN A 178 -5.78 -8.90 12.69
N TYR A 179 -4.61 -8.86 13.34
CA TYR A 179 -3.79 -7.64 13.45
C TYR A 179 -3.30 -7.09 12.10
N ARG A 180 -3.31 -7.92 11.06
CA ARG A 180 -2.84 -7.54 9.73
C ARG A 180 -3.69 -6.45 9.10
N ASN A 181 -5.00 -6.47 9.34
CA ASN A 181 -5.89 -5.43 8.84
C ASN A 181 -5.54 -4.07 9.48
N SER A 182 -5.45 -4.02 10.81
CA SER A 182 -5.05 -2.80 11.50
C SER A 182 -3.65 -2.34 11.13
N LEU A 183 -2.70 -3.26 10.91
CA LEU A 183 -1.38 -2.91 10.40
C LEU A 183 -1.46 -2.29 8.99
N ASN A 184 -2.29 -2.83 8.09
CA ASN A 184 -2.47 -2.26 6.75
C ASN A 184 -3.09 -0.87 6.80
N ASP A 185 -4.10 -0.64 7.64
CA ASP A 185 -4.71 0.69 7.86
C ASP A 185 -3.66 1.71 8.31
N ILE A 186 -2.77 1.29 9.22
CA ILE A 186 -1.68 2.15 9.74
C ILE A 186 -0.58 2.37 8.70
N LEU A 187 -0.28 1.39 7.86
CA LEU A 187 0.64 1.56 6.72
C LEU A 187 0.08 2.55 5.71
N ILE A 188 -1.22 2.46 5.40
CA ILE A 188 -1.92 3.41 4.51
C ILE A 188 -1.82 4.82 5.09
N LEU A 189 -2.18 4.99 6.38
CA LEU A 189 -2.08 6.26 7.10
C LEU A 189 -0.66 6.84 7.07
N SER A 190 0.35 6.00 7.32
CA SER A 190 1.75 6.42 7.36
C SER A 190 2.26 6.86 5.99
N VAL A 191 1.89 6.16 4.92
CA VAL A 191 2.23 6.56 3.54
C VAL A 191 1.55 7.89 3.19
N ALA A 192 0.25 8.03 3.45
CA ALA A 192 -0.49 9.26 3.18
C ALA A 192 0.16 10.47 3.88
N ARG A 193 0.51 10.32 5.17
CA ARG A 193 1.23 11.33 5.94
C ARG A 193 2.61 11.64 5.37
N HIS A 194 3.39 10.61 5.01
CA HIS A 194 4.74 10.78 4.49
C HIS A 194 4.78 11.63 3.21
N TRP A 195 3.78 11.45 2.34
CA TRP A 195 3.62 12.18 1.08
C TRP A 195 2.73 13.43 1.20
N SER A 196 2.32 13.81 2.42
CA SER A 196 1.43 14.96 2.67
C SER A 196 0.12 14.94 1.88
N MET A 197 -0.44 13.74 1.67
CA MET A 197 -1.74 13.54 1.01
C MET A 197 -2.81 13.36 2.07
N SER A 198 -3.94 14.07 1.95
CA SER A 198 -5.10 13.80 2.81
C SER A 198 -5.59 12.38 2.60
N LEU A 199 -5.99 11.66 3.64
CA LEU A 199 -6.51 10.29 3.53
C LEU A 199 -8.04 10.30 3.62
N LEU A 200 -8.73 9.86 2.57
CA LEU A 200 -10.16 9.58 2.59
C LEU A 200 -10.39 8.14 3.06
N THR A 201 -11.10 7.98 4.18
CA THR A 201 -11.36 6.68 4.79
C THR A 201 -12.79 6.57 5.31
N ARG A 202 -13.32 5.34 5.34
CA ARG A 202 -14.58 5.02 6.03
C ARG A 202 -14.35 4.52 7.46
N ASP A 203 -13.09 4.33 7.86
CA ASP A 203 -12.75 3.86 9.21
C ASP A 203 -12.76 5.02 10.22
N GLN A 204 -13.88 5.10 10.95
CA GLN A 204 -14.08 6.08 12.02
C GLN A 204 -13.11 5.90 13.20
N LEU A 205 -12.65 4.66 13.46
CA LEU A 205 -11.66 4.40 14.50
C LEU A 205 -10.29 4.94 14.09
N LEU A 206 -9.88 4.72 12.84
CA LEU A 206 -8.65 5.26 12.28
C LEU A 206 -8.66 6.79 12.27
N ALA A 207 -9.78 7.40 11.87
CA ALA A 207 -9.94 8.86 11.87
C ALA A 207 -9.83 9.44 13.29
N LYS A 208 -10.55 8.86 14.25
CA LYS A 208 -10.48 9.26 15.67
C LYS A 208 -9.06 9.16 16.22
N PHE A 209 -8.40 8.03 15.97
CA PHE A 209 -7.02 7.81 16.40
C PHE A 209 -6.06 8.85 15.81
N SER A 210 -6.24 9.20 14.53
CA SER A 210 -5.38 10.17 13.84
C SER A 210 -5.46 11.56 14.47
N VAL A 211 -6.66 12.03 14.84
CA VAL A 211 -6.83 13.29 15.57
C VAL A 211 -6.11 13.23 16.92
N GLU A 212 -6.35 12.17 17.69
CA GLU A 212 -5.88 12.06 19.08
C GLU A 212 -4.35 11.87 19.17
N TYR A 213 -3.76 11.11 18.25
CA TYR A 213 -2.34 10.76 18.30
C TYR A 213 -1.46 11.63 17.38
N LEU A 214 -1.95 11.98 16.20
CA LEU A 214 -1.19 12.73 15.20
C LEU A 214 -1.55 14.22 15.15
N GLY A 215 -2.59 14.65 15.86
CA GLY A 215 -3.05 16.05 15.84
C GLY A 215 -3.55 16.50 14.47
N THR A 216 -4.04 15.56 13.65
CA THR A 216 -4.54 15.84 12.29
C THR A 216 -5.88 16.58 12.33
N SER A 217 -6.17 17.34 11.27
CA SER A 217 -7.53 17.81 11.03
C SER A 217 -8.36 16.70 10.42
N VAL A 218 -9.63 16.62 10.77
CA VAL A 218 -10.58 15.67 10.20
C VAL A 218 -11.83 16.40 9.74
N ASN A 219 -12.29 16.08 8.54
CA ASN A 219 -13.55 16.55 7.99
C ASN A 219 -14.39 15.34 7.55
N SER A 220 -15.57 15.17 8.13
CA SER A 220 -16.47 14.05 7.83
C SER A 220 -17.58 14.50 6.92
N ILE A 221 -17.78 13.79 5.81
CA ILE A 221 -18.86 14.01 4.85
C ILE A 221 -19.56 12.66 4.61
N GLN A 222 -20.83 12.57 5.02
CA GLN A 222 -21.62 11.33 4.96
C GLN A 222 -20.92 10.16 5.71
N GLU A 223 -20.64 9.05 5.01
CA GLU A 223 -20.00 7.85 5.55
C GLU A 223 -18.46 7.88 5.47
N SER A 224 -17.90 8.90 4.82
CA SER A 224 -16.46 9.00 4.59
C SER A 224 -15.87 10.19 5.35
N THR A 225 -14.61 10.04 5.73
CA THR A 225 -13.89 10.96 6.58
C THR A 225 -12.53 11.25 5.98
N THR A 226 -12.24 12.54 5.77
CA THR A 226 -10.96 13.01 5.26
C THR A 226 -10.05 13.38 6.43
N ILE A 227 -8.92 12.69 6.55
CA ILE A 227 -7.84 12.98 7.50
C ILE A 227 -6.82 13.86 6.78
N GLY A 228 -6.73 15.14 7.18
CA GLY A 228 -5.79 16.10 6.64
C GLY A 228 -4.48 16.10 7.43
N PHE A 229 -3.36 15.96 6.72
CA PHE A 229 -2.03 16.17 7.29
C PHE A 229 -1.57 17.58 6.94
N GLY A 230 -1.08 18.33 7.92
CA GLY A 230 -0.41 19.61 7.67
C GLY A 230 0.82 19.45 6.79
N LYS A 231 1.54 20.56 6.51
CA LYS A 231 2.79 20.55 5.74
C LYS A 231 3.74 19.43 6.22
N PRO A 232 4.50 18.81 5.30
CA PRO A 232 5.43 17.74 5.64
C PRO A 232 6.32 18.23 6.77
N ILE A 233 6.23 17.51 7.88
CA ILE A 233 7.15 17.70 8.97
C ILE A 233 8.52 17.28 8.44
N SER A 234 9.47 18.21 8.41
CA SER A 234 10.89 17.95 8.16
C SER A 234 11.34 16.72 8.96
N PRO A 235 12.29 15.90 8.45
CA PRO A 235 12.83 14.77 9.20
C PRO A 235 13.56 15.32 10.43
N GLY A 236 12.85 15.53 11.53
CA GLY A 236 13.37 16.39 12.59
C GLY A 236 12.35 17.05 13.51
N VAL A 237 11.03 16.86 13.37
CA VAL A 237 10.20 16.98 14.59
C VAL A 237 10.63 15.84 15.49
N LYS A 238 11.58 16.17 16.38
CA LYS A 238 11.82 15.44 17.60
C LYS A 238 10.44 15.14 18.14
N MET A 239 10.12 13.85 18.16
CA MET A 239 9.06 13.32 19.00
C MET A 239 9.19 14.08 20.31
N ARG A 240 8.11 14.71 20.77
CA ARG A 240 8.01 14.97 22.20
C ARG A 240 8.08 13.58 22.81
N GLU A 241 9.29 13.19 23.19
CA GLU A 241 9.55 12.05 24.03
C GLU A 241 8.66 12.30 25.25
N SER A 242 7.53 11.59 25.30
CA SER A 242 7.01 11.16 26.58
C SER A 242 8.15 10.38 27.20
N LYS A 243 8.86 11.07 28.12
CA LYS A 243 10.00 10.58 28.89
C LYS A 243 9.88 9.06 29.12
N GLY A 244 10.71 8.27 28.41
CA GLY A 244 11.08 6.93 28.87
C GLY A 244 10.78 5.70 28.01
N TYR A 245 10.24 5.75 26.78
CA TYR A 245 9.96 4.50 26.05
C TYR A 245 10.59 4.41 24.65
N VAL A 246 11.76 3.78 24.57
CA VAL A 246 12.35 3.24 23.35
C VAL A 246 11.94 1.77 23.28
N ASN A 247 11.00 1.40 22.40
CA ASN A 247 10.63 0.01 22.24
C ASN A 247 11.76 -0.74 21.51
N ARG A 248 12.67 -1.36 22.28
CA ARG A 248 13.91 -1.99 21.76
C ARG A 248 13.69 -3.23 20.88
N HIS A 249 12.45 -3.69 20.71
CA HIS A 249 12.15 -4.97 20.05
C HIS A 249 11.41 -4.84 18.71
N TRP A 250 10.84 -3.67 18.41
CA TRP A 250 10.20 -3.43 17.11
C TRP A 250 11.23 -2.84 16.17
N ASN A 251 11.43 -3.47 15.03
CA ASN A 251 12.42 -3.01 14.07
C ASN A 251 11.97 -3.22 12.63
N ILE A 252 12.67 -2.53 11.74
CA ILE A 252 12.47 -2.61 10.31
C ILE A 252 13.77 -3.08 9.66
N THR A 253 13.64 -3.98 8.69
CA THR A 253 14.74 -4.37 7.80
C THR A 253 14.34 -4.06 6.37
N GLY A 254 15.32 -3.76 5.52
CA GLY A 254 15.06 -3.44 4.12
C GLY A 254 16.04 -2.40 3.61
N ARG A 255 15.99 -2.14 2.30
CA ARG A 255 16.84 -1.11 1.68
C ARG A 255 16.26 0.27 1.93
N ARG A 256 17.03 1.14 2.59
CA ARG A 256 16.80 2.58 2.57
C ARG A 256 17.07 3.08 1.15
N VAL A 257 16.04 3.59 0.50
CA VAL A 257 16.20 4.30 -0.78
C VAL A 257 15.50 5.63 -0.60
N ASN A 258 16.25 6.70 -0.80
CA ASN A 258 15.72 8.04 -0.76
C ASN A 258 14.94 8.28 -2.05
N TYR A 259 13.64 8.53 -1.93
CA TYR A 259 12.86 9.07 -3.04
C TYR A 259 12.92 10.59 -2.93
N HIS A 260 13.43 11.23 -3.99
CA HIS A 260 13.24 12.66 -4.23
C HIS A 260 12.40 12.71 -5.50
N SER A 261 11.12 12.97 -5.35
CA SER A 261 10.19 13.25 -6.45
C SER A 261 9.03 14.04 -5.89
#